data_AF-A0A953J5J6-F1
#
_entry.id   AF-A0A953J5J6-F1
#
_cell.length_a   1.000
_cell.length_b   1.000
_cell.length_c   1.000
_cell.angle_alpha   90.00
_cell.angle_beta   90.00
_cell.angle_gamma   90.00
#
_symmetry.space_group_name_H-M   'P 1'
#
loop_
_entity.id
_entity.type
_entity.pdbx_description
1 polymer ?
#
loop_
_entity_poly.entity_id
_entity_poly.type
_entity_poly.pdbx_seq_one_letter_code
_entity_poly.pdbx_strand_id
1 'polypeptide(L)' 'MGTLKDKVEEMEREEILTALRENRWIMAQAARKLGITERMIGYKIKKYGIRMARRKGDEAEGSESRADE' A
#
# COMPACT_ATOMS: atom_id res chain seq x y z
N MET A 1 -14.72 -4.77 16.74
CA MET A 1 -15.03 -3.70 15.76
C MET A 1 -13.83 -2.75 15.71
N GLY A 2 -13.33 -2.41 14.52
CA GLY A 2 -12.22 -1.45 14.37
C GLY A 2 -12.63 -0.02 14.79
N THR A 3 -11.65 0.77 15.22
CA THR A 3 -11.83 2.18 15.56
C THR A 3 -12.10 3.02 14.31
N LEU A 4 -12.55 4.27 14.49
CA LEU A 4 -12.65 5.22 13.37
C LEU A 4 -11.31 5.42 12.66
N LYS A 5 -10.21 5.42 13.44
CA LYS A 5 -8.85 5.54 12.92
C LYS A 5 -8.52 4.38 11.97
N ASP A 6 -8.83 3.15 12.36
CA ASP A 6 -8.54 1.96 11.54
C ASP A 6 -9.27 2.02 10.20
N LYS A 7 -10.55 2.44 10.21
CA LYS A 7 -11.35 2.60 8.98
C LYS A 7 -10.78 3.66 8.04
N VAL A 8 -10.32 4.79 8.59
CA VAL A 8 -9.69 5.85 7.79
C VAL A 8 -8.38 5.36 7.19
N GLU A 9 -7.57 4.61 7.94
CA GLU A 9 -6.32 4.05 7.45
C GLU A 9 -6.54 3.00 6.35
N GLU A 10 -7.58 2.18 6.46
CA GLU A 10 -7.97 1.21 5.43
C GLU A 10 -8.41 1.90 4.14
N MET A 11 -9.35 2.86 4.23
CA MET A 11 -9.78 3.66 3.07
C MET A 11 -8.61 4.38 2.41
N GLU A 12 -7.73 5.00 3.21
CA GLU A 12 -6.56 5.70 2.67
C GLU A 12 -5.60 4.74 1.94
N ARG A 13 -5.39 3.53 2.50
CA ARG A 13 -4.56 2.50 1.86
C ARG A 13 -5.15 2.05 0.52
N GLU A 14 -6.45 1.84 0.46
CA GLU A 14 -7.15 1.42 -0.77
C GLU A 14 -7.07 2.48 -1.88
N GLU A 15 -7.26 3.75 -1.53
CA GLU A 15 -7.13 4.86 -2.48
C GLU A 15 -5.71 4.96 -3.05
N ILE A 16 -4.69 4.82 -2.20
CA ILE A 16 -3.29 4.80 -2.66
C ILE A 16 -3.01 3.63 -3.58
N LEU A 17 -3.47 2.42 -3.24
CA LEU A 17 -3.31 1.23 -4.07
C LEU A 17 -3.99 1.39 -5.44
N THR A 18 -5.19 1.96 -5.47
CA THR A 18 -5.93 2.21 -6.71
C THR A 18 -5.21 3.23 -7.58
N ALA A 19 -4.81 4.38 -7.02
CA ALA A 19 -4.06 5.40 -7.74
C ALA A 19 -2.73 4.87 -8.28
N LEU A 20 -2.00 4.04 -7.52
CA LEU A 20 -0.77 3.40 -7.98
C LEU A 20 -1.04 2.45 -9.16
N ARG A 21 -2.07 1.58 -9.07
CA ARG A 21 -2.40 0.63 -10.15
C ARG A 21 -2.76 1.34 -11.45
N GLU A 22 -3.59 2.37 -11.39
CA GLU A 22 -4.02 3.14 -12.57
C GLU A 22 -2.87 3.91 -13.23
N ASN A 23 -1.87 4.32 -12.43
CA ASN A 23 -0.72 5.08 -12.91
C ASN A 23 0.55 4.23 -13.08
N ARG A 24 0.39 2.92 -13.34
CA ARG A 24 1.52 1.97 -13.57
C ARG A 24 2.59 2.04 -12.49
N TRP A 25 2.18 2.23 -11.24
CA TRP A 25 3.03 2.34 -10.05
C TRP A 25 4.00 3.54 -10.06
N ILE A 26 3.74 4.58 -10.87
CA ILE A 26 4.49 5.83 -10.86
C ILE A 26 3.99 6.72 -9.72
N MET A 27 4.77 6.83 -8.64
CA MET A 27 4.40 7.58 -7.42
C MET A 27 4.04 9.04 -7.69
N ALA A 28 4.82 9.75 -8.51
CA ALA A 28 4.52 11.14 -8.88
C ALA A 28 3.16 11.31 -9.56
N GLN A 29 2.74 10.35 -10.39
CA GLN A 29 1.45 10.39 -11.09
C GLN A 29 0.30 10.04 -10.13
N ALA A 30 0.47 9.01 -9.31
CA ALA A 30 -0.50 8.63 -8.28
C ALA A 30 -0.71 9.75 -7.25
N ALA A 31 0.37 10.41 -6.81
CA ALA A 31 0.30 11.55 -5.89
C ALA A 31 -0.48 12.72 -6.49
N ARG A 32 -0.22 13.06 -7.76
CA ARG A 32 -0.99 14.09 -8.48
C ARG A 32 -2.48 13.74 -8.58
N LYS A 33 -2.81 12.47 -8.86
CA LYS A 33 -4.20 12.00 -8.90
C LYS A 33 -4.90 12.15 -7.54
N LEU A 34 -4.20 11.86 -6.46
CA LEU A 34 -4.70 11.99 -5.09
C LEU A 34 -4.65 13.43 -4.53
N GLY A 35 -4.14 14.40 -5.29
CA GLY A 35 -4.02 15.79 -4.84
C GLY A 35 -2.99 16.00 -3.71
N ILE A 36 -1.99 15.13 -3.60
CA ILE A 36 -0.92 15.22 -2.57
C ILE A 36 0.46 15.29 -3.21
N THR A 37 1.46 15.59 -2.38
CA THR A 37 2.86 15.57 -2.85
C THR A 37 3.41 14.16 -2.96
N GLU A 38 4.40 13.96 -3.84
CA GLU A 38 5.10 12.68 -3.98
C GLU A 38 5.78 12.24 -2.66
N ARG A 39 6.26 13.19 -1.85
CA ARG A 39 6.79 12.90 -0.51
C ARG A 39 5.72 12.30 0.41
N MET A 40 4.50 12.87 0.39
CA MET A 40 3.39 12.38 1.23
C MET A 40 2.95 10.97 0.84
N ILE A 41 2.80 10.67 -0.45
CA ILE A 41 2.44 9.32 -0.89
C ILE A 41 3.56 8.32 -0.51
N GLY A 42 4.83 8.71 -0.63
CA GLY A 42 5.97 7.89 -0.22
C GLY A 42 5.93 7.52 1.27
N TYR A 43 5.62 8.48 2.15
CA TYR A 43 5.44 8.19 3.57
C TYR A 43 4.28 7.23 3.84
N LYS A 44 3.15 7.41 3.15
CA LYS A 44 1.97 6.55 3.32
C LYS A 44 2.20 5.14 2.77
N ILE A 45 2.89 4.99 1.65
CA ILE A 45 3.32 3.69 1.10
C ILE A 45 4.16 2.93 2.12
N LYS A 46 5.13 3.61 2.76
CA LYS A 46 5.96 3.03 3.81
C LYS A 46 5.12 2.67 5.04
N LYS A 47 4.23 3.56 5.48
CA LYS A 47 3.32 3.35 6.63
C LYS A 47 2.43 2.12 6.44
N TYR A 48 1.85 1.95 5.25
CA TYR A 48 0.88 0.88 4.95
C TYR A 48 1.50 -0.38 4.35
N GLY A 49 2.82 -0.44 4.22
CA GLY A 49 3.52 -1.59 3.65
C GLY A 49 3.10 -1.91 2.21
N ILE A 50 2.73 -0.90 1.43
CA ILE A 50 2.29 -1.09 0.03
C ILE A 50 3.49 -1.49 -0.82
N ARG A 51 3.41 -2.66 -1.47
CA ARG A 51 4.45 -3.17 -2.38
C ARG A 51 3.83 -3.51 -3.71
N MET A 52 4.59 -3.28 -4.79
CA MET A 52 4.21 -3.79 -6.11
C MET A 52 4.30 -5.31 -6.07
N ALA A 53 3.17 -6.00 -6.24
CA ALA A 53 3.20 -7.42 -6.49
C ALA A 53 3.96 -7.64 -7.80
N ARG A 54 5.19 -8.13 -7.70
CA ARG A 54 5.97 -8.51 -8.86
C ARG A 54 5.18 -9.63 -9.55
N ARG A 55 5.04 -9.52 -10.87
CA ARG A 55 4.29 -10.47 -11.72
C ARG A 55 4.62 -11.90 -11.27
N LYS A 56 3.57 -12.69 -10.95
CA LYS A 56 3.61 -14.08 -10.45
C LYS A 56 4.89 -14.82 -10.90
N GLY A 57 5.82 -15.00 -9.97
CA GLY A 57 7.17 -15.52 -10.21
C GLY A 57 8.03 -15.62 -8.94
N ASP A 58 7.73 -14.82 -7.92
CA ASP A 58 8.47 -14.79 -6.64
C ASP A 58 7.55 -15.15 -5.44
N GLU A 59 6.66 -16.13 -5.59
CA GLU A 59 5.87 -16.70 -4.46
C GLU A 59 6.54 -17.98 -3.93
N ALA A 60 7.73 -17.81 -3.35
CA ALA A 60 8.32 -18.77 -2.44
C ALA A 60 9.26 -17.99 -1.54
N GLU A 61 8.74 -17.47 -0.41
CA GLU A 61 9.44 -17.21 0.86
C GLU A 61 8.64 -16.18 1.67
N GLY A 62 7.68 -16.72 2.39
CA GLY A 62 6.96 -16.08 3.47
C GLY A 62 6.38 -17.17 4.35
N SER A 63 7.22 -18.17 4.65
CA SER A 63 6.92 -19.28 5.55
C SER A 63 6.39 -18.74 6.87
N GLU A 64 5.29 -19.37 7.31
CA GLU A 64 4.86 -19.46 8.69
C GLU A 64 5.99 -19.22 9.70
N SER A 65 5.89 -18.11 10.44
CA SER A 65 6.41 -18.07 11.81
C SER A 65 5.27 -18.44 12.73
N ARG A 66 5.04 -19.76 12.76
CA ARG A 66 4.97 -20.60 13.97
C ARG A 66 4.07 -20.08 15.10
N ALA A 67 2.91 -20.70 15.19
CA ALA A 67 2.30 -21.02 16.47
C ALA A 67 3.25 -21.90 17.31
N ASP A 68 3.06 -21.83 18.63
CA ASP A 68 3.62 -22.69 19.68
C ASP A 68 5.05 -22.36 20.17
N GLU A 69 5.13 -21.58 21.27
CA GLU A 69 5.48 -22.10 22.60
C GLU A 69 4.95 -21.18 23.72
#